data_AF-A0AA44WS19-F1
#
_entry.id   AF-A0AA44WS19-F1
#
_cell.length_a   1.000
_cell.length_b   1.000
_cell.length_c   1.000
_cell.angle_alpha   90.00
_cell.angle_beta   90.00
_cell.angle_gamma   90.00
#
_symmetry.space_group_name_H-M   'P 1'
#
loop_
_entity.id
_entity.type
_entity.pdbx_description
1 polymer ?
#
loop_
_entity_poly.entity_id
_entity_poly.type
_entity_poly.pdbx_seq_one_letter_code
_entity_poly.pdbx_strand_id
1 'polypeptide(L)'
;MGGGTDFLQLDFRQRGGLVPPLNDMNLGGRELELMHHYSVNTADTLAIQDDVRHIWRHVIPEEGDRHAFIMDGMLAISALHKSLLVPSMRQDYLTLAAHYQSSGLKGYTLQLPDVNIKNWIPVFCFAALTVIYVSLLPVRCENHVLPEPMPSMLELFAVTRGMQSFLEPYLENLVTTPFAPLFHGTQGNFSNEMAGSRSSYTVLDQACIPKDAFTALSRLRAVLAKHAPAAARKDYLDAVAALERTAALIAAAGMHVDPGTVFIWAYEVSGRVLADVRGGRARGAAAAGALLRVPARHGEAHLVFQGLGLGRCC
;
A
#
# COMPACT_ATOMS: atom_id res chain seq x y z
N MET A 1 1.68 21.94 19.49
CA MET A 1 0.43 22.45 18.90
C MET A 1 0.81 22.96 17.52
N GLY A 2 0.72 22.19 16.45
CA GLY A 2 -0.48 21.62 15.85
C GLY A 2 -0.40 22.07 14.38
N GLY A 3 -0.04 21.16 13.48
CA GLY A 3 0.26 21.51 12.09
C GLY A 3 0.64 20.25 11.32
N GLY A 4 -0.38 19.52 10.87
CA GLY A 4 -0.18 18.23 10.22
C GLY A 4 -1.47 17.67 9.64
N THR A 5 -2.16 18.45 8.80
CA THR A 5 -3.36 17.99 8.05
C THR A 5 -3.59 18.77 6.74
N ASP A 6 -2.56 19.27 6.06
CA ASP A 6 -2.78 20.11 4.86
C ASP A 6 -2.83 19.36 3.52
N PHE A 7 -2.35 18.10 3.44
CA PHE A 7 -2.27 17.42 2.15
C PHE A 7 -3.60 16.79 1.68
N LEU A 8 -4.50 16.43 2.59
CA LEU A 8 -5.88 16.02 2.25
C LEU A 8 -6.74 17.20 1.76
N GLN A 9 -6.29 18.45 1.96
CA GLN A 9 -6.95 19.64 1.41
C GLN A 9 -6.38 20.08 0.07
N LEU A 10 -5.17 19.63 -0.32
CA LEU A 10 -4.54 20.05 -1.57
C LEU A 10 -5.25 19.51 -2.81
N ASP A 11 -5.91 18.35 -2.72
CA ASP A 11 -6.78 17.85 -3.80
C ASP A 11 -8.05 18.69 -3.97
N PHE A 12 -8.49 19.42 -2.94
CA PHE A 12 -9.70 20.24 -2.98
C PHE A 12 -9.47 21.68 -3.48
N ARG A 13 -8.24 22.20 -3.39
CA ARG A 13 -8.01 23.65 -3.58
C ARG A 13 -7.70 24.10 -5.01
N GLN A 14 -7.50 23.18 -5.96
CA GLN A 14 -7.17 23.54 -7.35
C GLN A 14 -8.32 23.46 -8.37
N ARG A 15 -9.53 23.06 -7.98
CA ARG A 15 -10.70 23.16 -8.89
C ARG A 15 -11.90 23.75 -8.17
N GLY A 16 -12.01 25.09 -8.22
CA GLY A 16 -13.24 25.83 -7.94
C GLY A 16 -14.31 25.61 -9.03
N GLY A 17 -14.68 24.36 -9.27
CA GLY A 17 -15.84 23.99 -10.08
C GLY A 17 -16.83 23.27 -9.17
N LEU A 18 -18.06 23.79 -9.09
CA LEU A 18 -19.17 23.08 -8.45
C LEU A 18 -19.27 21.67 -9.05
N VAL A 19 -18.92 20.65 -8.26
CA VAL A 19 -19.29 19.26 -8.56
C VAL A 19 -20.81 19.20 -8.48
N PRO A 20 -21.53 18.90 -9.57
CA PRO A 20 -22.98 18.74 -9.50
C PRO A 20 -23.29 17.60 -8.53
N PRO A 21 -24.34 17.70 -7.70
CA PRO A 21 -24.78 16.56 -6.90
C PRO A 21 -25.09 15.40 -7.85
N LEU A 22 -24.35 14.30 -7.69
CA LEU A 22 -24.61 13.07 -8.42
C LEU A 22 -26.00 12.60 -7.98
N ASN A 23 -26.96 12.56 -8.92
CA ASN A 23 -28.35 12.23 -8.65
C ASN A 23 -28.46 10.85 -7.97
N ASP A 24 -29.17 10.73 -6.85
CA ASP A 24 -29.19 9.52 -5.99
C ASP A 24 -29.55 8.22 -6.75
N MET A 25 -30.42 8.29 -7.77
CA MET A 25 -30.77 7.13 -8.61
C MET A 25 -29.63 6.70 -9.56
N ASN A 26 -28.76 7.63 -9.96
CA ASN A 26 -27.56 7.30 -10.73
C ASN A 26 -26.47 6.73 -9.81
N LEU A 27 -26.44 7.15 -8.54
CA LEU A 27 -25.49 6.63 -7.55
C LEU A 27 -25.72 5.15 -7.27
N GLY A 28 -26.97 4.73 -7.02
CA GLY A 28 -27.29 3.31 -6.82
C GLY A 28 -26.94 2.42 -8.02
N GLY A 29 -27.09 2.93 -9.25
CA GLY A 29 -26.66 2.22 -10.46
C GLY A 29 -25.13 2.09 -10.55
N ARG A 30 -24.39 3.13 -10.16
CA ARG A 30 -22.91 3.10 -10.13
C ARG A 30 -22.38 2.19 -9.02
N GLU A 31 -23.01 2.15 -7.86
CA GLU A 31 -22.64 1.25 -6.76
C GLU A 31 -22.77 -0.21 -7.18
N LEU A 32 -23.88 -0.58 -7.81
CA LEU A 32 -24.09 -1.94 -8.30
C LEU A 32 -23.07 -2.32 -9.39
N GLU A 33 -22.81 -1.40 -10.32
CA GLU A 33 -21.77 -1.59 -11.36
C GLU A 33 -20.39 -1.83 -10.74
N LEU A 34 -20.01 -1.00 -9.76
CA LEU A 34 -18.72 -1.08 -9.08
C LEU A 34 -18.61 -2.34 -8.22
N MET A 35 -19.65 -2.74 -7.51
CA MET A 35 -19.65 -3.99 -6.74
C MET A 35 -19.62 -5.21 -7.63
N HIS A 36 -20.37 -5.21 -8.74
CA HIS A 36 -20.26 -6.28 -9.73
C HIS A 36 -18.82 -6.39 -10.25
N HIS A 37 -18.21 -5.27 -10.64
CA HIS A 37 -16.82 -5.25 -11.09
C HIS A 37 -15.83 -5.67 -9.99
N TYR A 38 -16.11 -5.33 -8.73
CA TYR A 38 -15.29 -5.77 -7.61
C TYR A 38 -15.25 -7.29 -7.54
N SER A 39 -16.42 -7.93 -7.52
CA SER A 39 -16.57 -9.37 -7.30
C SER A 39 -16.03 -10.22 -8.45
N VAL A 40 -16.08 -9.73 -9.70
CA VAL A 40 -15.72 -10.53 -10.89
C VAL A 40 -14.39 -10.13 -11.53
N ASN A 41 -13.81 -8.99 -11.17
CA ASN A 41 -12.55 -8.52 -11.74
C ASN A 41 -11.57 -8.04 -10.67
N THR A 42 -11.99 -7.12 -9.79
CA THR A 42 -11.05 -6.44 -8.89
C THR A 42 -10.54 -7.35 -7.76
N ALA A 43 -11.37 -8.19 -7.16
CA ALA A 43 -10.90 -9.06 -6.07
C ALA A 43 -9.79 -10.02 -6.53
N ASP A 44 -9.85 -10.46 -7.78
CA ASP A 44 -8.87 -11.36 -8.41
C ASP A 44 -7.50 -10.73 -8.60
N THR A 45 -7.49 -9.41 -8.78
CA THR A 45 -6.30 -8.62 -8.95
C THR A 45 -5.62 -8.33 -7.62
N LEU A 46 -6.27 -8.54 -6.46
CA LEU A 46 -5.67 -8.19 -5.17
C LEU A 46 -4.70 -9.24 -4.60
N ALA A 47 -4.63 -10.44 -5.20
CA ALA A 47 -3.73 -11.50 -4.73
C ALA A 47 -3.41 -12.57 -5.78
N ILE A 48 -2.23 -13.18 -5.64
CA ILE A 48 -1.79 -14.32 -6.47
C ILE A 48 -2.10 -15.65 -5.80
N GLN A 49 -1.90 -15.76 -4.49
CA GLN A 49 -2.16 -16.98 -3.74
C GLN A 49 -3.67 -17.18 -3.55
N ASP A 50 -4.16 -18.41 -3.72
CA ASP A 50 -5.60 -18.69 -3.73
C ASP A 50 -6.28 -18.45 -2.36
N ASP A 51 -5.56 -18.73 -1.27
CA ASP A 51 -6.00 -18.47 0.10
C ASP A 51 -6.09 -16.97 0.41
N VAL A 52 -5.12 -16.18 -0.04
CA VAL A 52 -5.18 -14.72 0.04
C VAL A 52 -6.24 -14.14 -0.89
N ARG A 53 -6.39 -14.68 -2.09
CA ARG A 53 -7.45 -14.28 -3.03
C ARG A 53 -8.84 -14.57 -2.48
N HIS A 54 -9.02 -15.67 -1.74
CA HIS A 54 -10.27 -15.98 -1.07
C HIS A 54 -10.67 -14.88 -0.08
N ILE A 55 -9.72 -14.29 0.64
CA ILE A 55 -9.97 -13.18 1.56
C ILE A 55 -10.56 -11.98 0.82
N TRP A 56 -9.94 -11.57 -0.29
CA TRP A 56 -10.42 -10.43 -1.08
C TRP A 56 -11.75 -10.73 -1.80
N ARG A 57 -11.99 -11.97 -2.22
CA ARG A 57 -13.21 -12.38 -2.94
C ARG A 57 -14.42 -12.63 -2.05
N HIS A 58 -14.22 -13.02 -0.79
CA HIS A 58 -15.31 -13.51 0.06
C HIS A 58 -15.30 -12.85 1.44
N VAL A 59 -14.18 -12.91 2.16
CA VAL A 59 -14.12 -12.44 3.55
C VAL A 59 -14.30 -10.92 3.64
N ILE A 60 -13.59 -10.15 2.82
CA ILE A 60 -13.71 -8.69 2.79
C ILE A 60 -15.12 -8.24 2.36
N PRO A 61 -15.73 -8.79 1.28
CA PRO A 61 -17.12 -8.52 0.95
C PRO A 61 -18.13 -8.82 2.07
N GLU A 62 -17.99 -9.93 2.79
CA GLU A 62 -18.86 -10.23 3.92
C GLU A 62 -18.76 -9.19 5.04
N GLU A 63 -17.57 -8.64 5.28
CA GLU A 63 -17.40 -7.51 6.19
C GLU A 63 -17.95 -6.20 5.62
N GLY A 64 -17.86 -6.01 4.30
CA GLY A 64 -18.47 -4.91 3.55
C GLY A 64 -19.99 -4.85 3.70
N ASP A 65 -20.66 -5.99 3.64
CA ASP A 65 -22.11 -6.10 3.80
C ASP A 65 -22.57 -5.66 5.21
N ARG A 66 -21.73 -5.88 6.22
CA ARG A 66 -22.01 -5.55 7.62
C ARG A 66 -21.60 -4.13 7.98
N HIS A 67 -20.62 -3.56 7.27
CA HIS A 67 -20.01 -2.28 7.61
C HIS A 67 -19.88 -1.39 6.37
N ALA A 68 -20.76 -0.38 6.27
CA ALA A 68 -20.84 0.51 5.12
C ALA A 68 -19.50 1.18 4.74
N PHE A 69 -18.64 1.48 5.73
CA PHE A 69 -17.33 2.09 5.43
C PHE A 69 -16.37 1.14 4.70
N ILE A 70 -16.50 -0.18 4.91
CA ILE A 70 -15.72 -1.19 4.16
C ILE A 70 -16.26 -1.29 2.74
N MET A 71 -17.58 -1.30 2.56
CA MET A 71 -18.24 -1.24 1.24
C MET A 71 -17.72 -0.05 0.43
N ASP A 72 -17.69 1.13 1.04
CA ASP A 72 -17.12 2.34 0.43
C ASP A 72 -15.64 2.14 0.01
N GLY A 73 -14.82 1.50 0.85
CA GLY A 73 -13.44 1.16 0.49
C GLY A 73 -13.34 0.21 -0.71
N MET A 74 -14.22 -0.79 -0.80
CA MET A 74 -14.28 -1.72 -1.94
C MET A 74 -14.70 -1.02 -3.22
N LEU A 75 -15.73 -0.17 -3.15
CA LEU A 75 -16.20 0.68 -4.24
C LEU A 75 -15.09 1.61 -4.74
N ALA A 76 -14.30 2.19 -3.82
CA ALA A 76 -13.18 3.06 -4.16
C ALA A 76 -12.11 2.32 -4.97
N ILE A 77 -11.71 1.12 -4.54
CA ILE A 77 -10.71 0.31 -5.25
C ILE A 77 -11.27 -0.18 -6.60
N SER A 78 -12.54 -0.58 -6.65
CA SER A 78 -13.20 -0.97 -7.91
C SER A 78 -13.24 0.18 -8.91
N ALA A 79 -13.54 1.39 -8.46
CA ALA A 79 -13.52 2.58 -9.31
C ALA A 79 -12.10 2.90 -9.80
N LEU A 80 -11.07 2.79 -8.94
CA LEU A 80 -9.68 2.91 -9.38
C LEU A 80 -9.33 1.89 -10.46
N HIS A 81 -9.74 0.63 -10.29
CA HIS A 81 -9.51 -0.42 -11.26
C HIS A 81 -10.18 -0.09 -12.60
N LYS A 82 -11.44 0.35 -12.61
CA LYS A 82 -12.12 0.79 -13.85
C LYS A 82 -11.47 2.00 -14.50
N SER A 83 -10.90 2.92 -13.73
CA SER A 83 -10.20 4.09 -14.28
C SER A 83 -9.00 3.72 -15.16
N LEU A 84 -8.41 2.54 -14.92
CA LEU A 84 -7.33 1.97 -15.72
C LEU A 84 -7.85 1.30 -16.99
N LEU A 85 -8.96 0.58 -16.87
CA LEU A 85 -9.50 -0.25 -17.96
C LEU A 85 -10.35 0.54 -18.96
N VAL A 86 -10.88 1.70 -18.55
CA VAL A 86 -11.79 2.52 -19.37
C VAL A 86 -11.23 3.94 -19.51
N PRO A 87 -10.24 4.17 -20.40
CA PRO A 87 -9.58 5.47 -20.54
C PRO A 87 -10.53 6.63 -20.83
N SER A 88 -11.61 6.39 -21.58
CA SER A 88 -12.63 7.39 -21.92
C SER A 88 -13.38 7.94 -20.70
N MET A 89 -13.50 7.14 -19.63
CA MET A 89 -14.22 7.48 -18.40
C MET A 89 -13.27 7.60 -17.20
N ARG A 90 -11.95 7.66 -17.45
CA ARG A 90 -10.93 7.63 -16.40
C ARG A 90 -11.19 8.67 -15.32
N GLN A 91 -11.46 9.92 -15.71
CA GLN A 91 -11.65 11.01 -14.76
C GLN A 91 -12.89 10.84 -13.88
N ASP A 92 -13.97 10.29 -14.45
CA ASP A 92 -15.21 10.02 -13.71
C ASP A 92 -14.98 8.93 -12.66
N TYR A 93 -14.29 7.84 -13.04
CA TYR A 93 -13.94 6.78 -12.11
C TYR A 93 -12.94 7.21 -11.03
N LEU A 94 -11.96 8.07 -11.36
CA LEU A 94 -11.09 8.67 -10.34
C LEU A 94 -11.87 9.55 -9.36
N THR A 95 -12.90 10.26 -9.84
CA THR A 95 -13.77 11.09 -8.99
C THR A 95 -14.62 10.21 -8.06
N LEU A 96 -15.19 9.11 -8.58
CA LEU A 96 -15.92 8.13 -7.76
C LEU A 96 -15.01 7.47 -6.73
N ALA A 97 -13.79 7.08 -7.11
CA ALA A 97 -12.81 6.50 -6.21
C ALA A 97 -12.51 7.42 -5.02
N ALA A 98 -12.25 8.70 -5.28
CA ALA A 98 -12.00 9.70 -4.24
C ALA A 98 -13.24 9.93 -3.35
N HIS A 99 -14.44 9.93 -3.95
CA HIS A 99 -15.70 10.08 -3.23
C HIS A 99 -15.90 8.95 -2.22
N TYR A 100 -15.87 7.69 -2.67
CA TYR A 100 -16.08 6.54 -1.79
C TYR A 100 -14.96 6.39 -0.76
N GLN A 101 -13.70 6.62 -1.13
CA GLN A 101 -12.61 6.61 -0.15
C GLN A 101 -12.84 7.65 0.96
N SER A 102 -13.28 8.85 0.60
CA SER A 102 -13.58 9.92 1.57
C SER A 102 -14.79 9.57 2.45
N SER A 103 -15.80 8.91 1.88
CA SER A 103 -16.97 8.43 2.63
C SER A 103 -16.58 7.35 3.63
N GLY A 104 -15.88 6.31 3.19
CA GLY A 104 -15.41 5.23 4.04
C GLY A 104 -14.49 5.73 5.15
N LEU A 105 -13.62 6.70 4.87
CA LEU A 105 -12.73 7.28 5.89
C LEU A 105 -13.50 7.96 7.04
N LYS A 106 -14.68 8.55 6.76
CA LYS A 106 -15.54 9.11 7.81
C LYS A 106 -16.03 8.00 8.74
N GLY A 107 -16.55 6.91 8.19
CA GLY A 107 -17.03 5.77 8.98
C GLY A 107 -15.91 5.08 9.75
N TYR A 108 -14.75 4.90 9.12
CA TYR A 108 -13.55 4.37 9.77
C TYR A 108 -13.09 5.22 10.95
N THR A 109 -13.05 6.54 10.80
CA THR A 109 -12.61 7.46 11.85
C THR A 109 -13.50 7.40 13.10
N LEU A 110 -14.78 7.05 12.94
CA LEU A 110 -15.70 6.86 14.07
C LEU A 110 -15.39 5.61 14.90
N GLN A 111 -14.69 4.61 14.34
CA GLN A 111 -14.31 3.38 15.04
C GLN A 111 -12.99 3.52 15.82
N LEU A 112 -12.10 4.42 15.38
CA LEU A 112 -10.75 4.58 15.93
C LEU A 112 -10.66 4.97 17.42
N PRO A 113 -11.60 5.71 18.03
CA PRO A 113 -11.47 6.11 19.44
C PRO A 113 -11.47 4.92 20.43
N ASP A 114 -12.07 3.79 20.07
CA ASP A 114 -12.19 2.60 20.93
C ASP A 114 -12.07 1.32 20.09
N VAL A 115 -10.86 1.04 19.59
CA VAL A 115 -10.56 -0.22 18.92
C VAL A 115 -10.35 -1.31 19.97
N ASN A 116 -11.27 -2.29 20.00
CA ASN A 116 -11.32 -3.40 20.93
C ASN A 116 -11.56 -4.74 20.21
N ILE A 117 -11.65 -5.85 20.97
CA ILE A 117 -11.82 -7.21 20.44
C ILE A 117 -13.08 -7.39 19.56
N LYS A 118 -14.06 -6.50 19.67
CA LYS A 118 -15.34 -6.59 18.94
C LYS A 118 -15.31 -5.87 17.58
N ASN A 119 -14.43 -4.89 17.37
CA ASN A 119 -14.43 -4.05 16.16
C ASN A 119 -13.06 -3.97 15.46
N TRP A 120 -12.01 -4.62 15.95
CA TRP A 120 -10.70 -4.57 15.30
C TRP A 120 -10.69 -5.18 13.89
N ILE A 121 -11.53 -6.18 13.60
CA ILE A 121 -11.64 -6.81 12.27
C ILE A 121 -12.10 -5.82 11.21
N PRO A 122 -13.26 -5.14 11.35
CA PRO A 122 -13.70 -4.21 10.33
C PRO A 122 -12.78 -2.98 10.21
N VAL A 123 -12.13 -2.54 11.31
CA VAL A 123 -11.07 -1.52 11.28
C VAL A 123 -9.87 -2.02 10.45
N PHE A 124 -9.42 -3.25 10.67
CA PHE A 124 -8.35 -3.88 9.89
C PHE A 124 -8.69 -3.95 8.39
N CYS A 125 -9.89 -4.41 8.04
CA CYS A 125 -10.33 -4.54 6.66
C CYS A 125 -10.24 -3.21 5.90
N PHE A 126 -10.79 -2.13 6.48
CA PHE A 126 -10.72 -0.81 5.84
C PHE A 126 -9.29 -0.24 5.79
N ALA A 127 -8.48 -0.48 6.83
CA ALA A 127 -7.07 -0.09 6.82
C ALA A 127 -6.31 -0.79 5.67
N ALA A 128 -6.55 -2.08 5.45
CA ALA A 128 -5.94 -2.85 4.35
C ALA A 128 -6.38 -2.31 2.98
N LEU A 129 -7.68 -2.03 2.79
CA LEU A 129 -8.20 -1.39 1.58
C LEU A 129 -7.57 0.00 1.36
N THR A 130 -7.36 0.77 2.43
CA THR A 130 -6.71 2.09 2.37
C THR A 130 -5.23 1.99 1.97
N VAL A 131 -4.50 0.99 2.46
CA VAL A 131 -3.11 0.73 2.02
C VAL A 131 -3.06 0.49 0.51
N ILE A 132 -3.97 -0.32 -0.02
CA ILE A 132 -4.09 -0.56 -1.47
C ILE A 132 -4.41 0.75 -2.19
N TYR A 133 -5.42 1.51 -1.73
CA TYR A 133 -5.82 2.77 -2.34
C TYR A 133 -4.67 3.79 -2.41
N VAL A 134 -3.89 3.94 -1.35
CA VAL A 134 -2.74 4.85 -1.29
C VAL A 134 -1.58 4.35 -2.16
N SER A 135 -1.36 3.04 -2.24
CA SER A 135 -0.34 2.46 -3.11
C SER A 135 -0.60 2.72 -4.60
N LEU A 136 -1.87 2.92 -4.97
CA LEU A 136 -2.30 3.26 -6.32
C LEU A 136 -2.24 4.78 -6.62
N LEU A 137 -1.61 5.59 -5.77
CA LEU A 137 -1.46 7.03 -6.01
C LEU A 137 -0.78 7.39 -7.35
N PRO A 138 0.29 6.71 -7.83
CA PRO A 138 0.86 6.98 -9.14
C PRO A 138 -0.17 6.90 -10.27
N VAL A 139 -1.12 5.96 -10.15
CA VAL A 139 -2.18 5.73 -11.13
C VAL A 139 -3.11 6.91 -11.27
N ARG A 140 -3.35 7.60 -10.16
CA ARG A 140 -4.26 8.73 -10.03
C ARG A 140 -3.66 10.01 -10.62
N CYS A 141 -2.34 10.09 -10.79
CA CYS A 141 -1.66 11.24 -11.35
C CYS A 141 -1.72 11.28 -12.90
N GLU A 142 -1.55 12.46 -13.48
CA GLU A 142 -1.40 12.60 -14.93
C GLU A 142 -0.13 11.89 -15.41
N ASN A 143 -0.21 11.20 -16.55
CA ASN A 143 0.86 10.39 -17.14
C ASN A 143 1.43 9.29 -16.22
N HIS A 144 0.72 8.93 -15.16
CA HIS A 144 1.17 7.97 -14.13
C HIS A 144 2.46 8.38 -13.39
N VAL A 145 2.77 9.68 -13.37
CA VAL A 145 3.96 10.22 -12.70
C VAL A 145 3.56 10.91 -11.41
N LEU A 146 4.14 10.48 -10.29
CA LEU A 146 3.97 11.16 -9.00
C LEU A 146 4.69 12.52 -9.02
N PRO A 147 3.96 13.65 -8.84
CA PRO A 147 4.58 14.98 -8.79
C PRO A 147 5.53 15.14 -7.61
N GLU A 148 5.14 14.60 -6.45
CA GLU A 148 5.92 14.62 -5.21
C GLU A 148 6.01 13.22 -4.58
N PRO A 149 7.00 12.39 -4.96
CA PRO A 149 7.09 11.00 -4.50
C PRO A 149 7.31 10.84 -2.99
N MET A 150 7.98 11.79 -2.34
CA MET A 150 8.34 11.67 -0.92
C MET A 150 7.12 11.84 0.01
N PRO A 151 6.30 12.89 -0.09
CA PRO A 151 5.06 13.00 0.68
C PRO A 151 4.14 11.79 0.53
N SER A 152 3.97 11.30 -0.71
CA SER A 152 3.19 10.10 -1.03
C SER A 152 3.65 8.85 -0.27
N MET A 153 4.96 8.59 -0.24
CA MET A 153 5.49 7.44 0.50
C MET A 153 5.37 7.65 2.01
N LEU A 154 5.53 8.88 2.49
CA LEU A 154 5.32 9.23 3.89
C LEU A 154 3.88 9.04 4.36
N GLU A 155 2.92 9.22 3.46
CA GLU A 155 1.50 8.92 3.66
C GLU A 155 1.27 7.42 3.72
N LEU A 156 1.81 6.65 2.76
CA LEU A 156 1.75 5.18 2.78
C LEU A 156 2.25 4.63 4.12
N PHE A 157 3.43 5.07 4.57
CA PHE A 157 3.95 4.66 5.88
C PHE A 157 3.07 5.08 7.05
N ALA A 158 2.45 6.26 6.97
CA ALA A 158 1.56 6.72 8.04
C ALA A 158 0.37 5.77 8.17
N VAL A 159 -0.23 5.38 7.04
CA VAL A 159 -1.35 4.43 7.00
C VAL A 159 -0.90 3.05 7.49
N THR A 160 0.20 2.52 6.95
CA THR A 160 0.75 1.21 7.32
C THR A 160 1.06 1.11 8.81
N ARG A 161 1.65 2.16 9.41
CA ARG A 161 1.91 2.20 10.85
C ARG A 161 0.67 2.39 11.70
N GLY A 162 -0.28 3.21 11.22
CA GLY A 162 -1.59 3.32 11.85
C GLY A 162 -2.21 1.94 12.00
N MET A 163 -2.16 1.14 10.91
CA MET A 163 -2.61 -0.24 10.90
C MET A 163 -1.87 -1.13 11.90
N GLN A 164 -0.53 -1.10 11.93
CA GLN A 164 0.24 -1.86 12.91
C GLN A 164 -0.13 -1.52 14.35
N SER A 165 -0.27 -0.23 14.65
CA SER A 165 -0.39 0.24 16.03
C SER A 165 -1.64 -0.29 16.73
N PHE A 166 -2.77 -0.40 16.01
CA PHE A 166 -3.97 -0.99 16.58
C PHE A 166 -3.99 -2.51 16.44
N LEU A 167 -3.24 -3.09 15.50
CA LEU A 167 -3.25 -4.53 15.24
C LEU A 167 -2.39 -5.32 16.21
N GLU A 168 -1.34 -4.70 16.77
CA GLU A 168 -0.37 -5.32 17.68
C GLU A 168 -1.02 -6.15 18.82
N PRO A 169 -2.04 -5.66 19.55
CA PRO A 169 -2.71 -6.44 20.60
C PRO A 169 -3.53 -7.64 20.09
N TYR A 170 -3.81 -7.72 18.79
CA TYR A 170 -4.68 -8.73 18.18
C TYR A 170 -3.94 -9.74 17.31
N LEU A 171 -2.61 -9.62 17.14
CA LEU A 171 -1.82 -10.51 16.28
C LEU A 171 -1.99 -11.99 16.65
N GLU A 172 -2.08 -12.32 17.94
CA GLU A 172 -2.32 -13.70 18.40
C GLU A 172 -3.71 -14.21 18.05
N ASN A 173 -4.72 -13.34 18.05
CA ASN A 173 -6.08 -13.71 17.63
C ASN A 173 -6.21 -13.74 16.10
N LEU A 174 -5.37 -12.98 15.40
CA LEU A 174 -5.46 -12.85 13.95
C LEU A 174 -5.24 -14.19 13.24
N VAL A 175 -4.32 -15.02 13.75
CA VAL A 175 -4.04 -16.35 13.19
C VAL A 175 -5.21 -17.33 13.32
N THR A 176 -6.18 -17.04 14.20
CA THR A 176 -7.42 -17.82 14.33
C THR A 176 -8.55 -17.29 13.45
N THR A 177 -8.34 -16.18 12.74
CA THR A 177 -9.32 -15.60 11.81
C THR A 177 -9.07 -16.05 10.37
N PRO A 178 -10.05 -15.87 9.46
CA PRO A 178 -9.84 -16.08 8.03
C PRO A 178 -8.74 -15.21 7.41
N PHE A 179 -8.23 -14.19 8.11
CA PHE A 179 -7.14 -13.32 7.65
C PHE A 179 -5.75 -13.89 7.84
N ALA A 180 -5.59 -15.03 8.53
CA ALA A 180 -4.28 -15.63 8.80
C ALA A 180 -3.36 -15.76 7.55
N PRO A 181 -3.87 -16.14 6.35
CA PRO A 181 -3.06 -16.18 5.13
C PRO A 181 -2.37 -14.88 4.76
N LEU A 182 -2.95 -13.69 5.05
CA LEU A 182 -2.30 -12.39 4.79
C LEU A 182 -0.98 -12.22 5.57
N PHE A 183 -0.76 -13.04 6.61
CA PHE A 183 0.36 -12.92 7.53
C PHE A 183 1.27 -14.14 7.52
N HIS A 184 0.92 -15.23 6.83
CA HIS A 184 1.76 -16.43 6.75
C HIS A 184 3.11 -16.15 6.07
N GLY A 185 3.18 -15.22 5.11
CA GLY A 185 4.44 -14.74 4.51
C GLY A 185 5.27 -13.83 5.43
N THR A 186 4.69 -13.32 6.52
CA THR A 186 5.36 -12.43 7.50
C THR A 186 5.94 -13.18 8.71
N GLN A 187 5.45 -14.38 9.04
CA GLN A 187 5.98 -15.16 10.18
C GLN A 187 7.44 -15.59 10.01
N GLY A 188 7.90 -15.80 8.77
CA GLY A 188 9.31 -16.03 8.44
C GLY A 188 10.21 -14.78 8.49
N ASN A 189 9.62 -13.58 8.60
CA ASN A 189 10.34 -12.30 8.68
C ASN A 189 10.42 -11.76 10.12
N PHE A 190 9.49 -12.12 11.01
CA PHE A 190 9.58 -11.83 12.45
C PHE A 190 10.49 -12.80 13.20
N SER A 191 10.76 -13.98 12.63
CA SER A 191 11.80 -14.89 13.09
C SER A 191 13.05 -14.72 12.21
N ASN A 192 14.18 -14.50 12.87
CA ASN A 192 15.46 -14.10 12.28
C ASN A 192 16.18 -15.26 11.53
N GLU A 193 15.46 -16.04 10.70
CA GLU A 193 15.95 -17.30 10.12
C GLU A 193 15.97 -17.36 8.58
N MET A 194 16.18 -16.21 7.91
CA MET A 194 16.61 -16.20 6.50
C MET A 194 18.00 -15.59 6.30
N ALA A 195 18.85 -15.67 7.31
CA ALA A 195 20.29 -15.48 7.20
C ALA A 195 20.99 -16.82 6.91
N GLY A 196 20.66 -17.48 5.80
CA GLY A 196 21.22 -18.81 5.52
C GLY A 196 21.37 -19.17 4.05
N SER A 197 20.41 -18.82 3.19
CA SER A 197 20.50 -19.17 1.77
C SER A 197 21.02 -17.99 0.95
N ARG A 198 22.34 -17.90 0.81
CA ARG A 198 22.95 -17.29 -0.39
C ARG A 198 22.58 -18.17 -1.59
N SER A 199 21.32 -18.16 -2.00
CA SER A 199 20.96 -18.74 -3.29
C SER A 199 21.51 -17.81 -4.36
N SER A 200 22.37 -18.38 -5.18
CA SER A 200 23.09 -17.77 -6.29
C SER A 200 22.24 -16.77 -7.06
N TYR A 201 22.76 -15.55 -7.29
CA TYR A 201 22.18 -14.44 -8.06
C TYR A 201 21.96 -14.73 -9.57
N THR A 202 21.64 -15.97 -9.94
CA THR A 202 21.63 -16.46 -11.33
C THR A 202 20.25 -16.44 -11.99
N VAL A 203 19.20 -15.97 -11.31
CA VAL A 203 17.86 -15.81 -11.91
C VAL A 203 17.47 -14.32 -11.97
N LEU A 204 18.37 -13.46 -12.44
CA LEU A 204 18.10 -12.02 -12.62
C LEU A 204 17.44 -11.69 -13.98
N ASP A 205 17.29 -12.65 -14.88
CA ASP A 205 16.65 -12.42 -16.18
C ASP A 205 15.11 -12.60 -16.15
N GLN A 206 14.53 -13.06 -15.03
CA GLN A 206 13.07 -13.21 -14.83
C GLN A 206 12.51 -12.37 -13.67
N ALA A 207 13.37 -11.59 -13.00
CA ALA A 207 12.95 -10.80 -11.84
C ALA A 207 12.26 -9.50 -12.30
N CYS A 208 11.10 -9.17 -11.72
CA CYS A 208 10.40 -7.92 -12.02
C CYS A 208 11.09 -6.67 -11.42
N ILE A 209 12.29 -6.81 -10.86
CA ILE A 209 13.08 -5.69 -10.31
C ILE A 209 14.16 -5.23 -11.31
N PRO A 210 14.53 -3.94 -11.28
CA PRO A 210 15.63 -3.42 -12.10
C PRO A 210 16.93 -4.18 -11.86
N LYS A 211 17.68 -4.43 -12.93
CA LYS A 211 18.95 -5.16 -12.88
C LYS A 211 20.00 -4.50 -11.97
N ASP A 212 19.90 -3.19 -11.74
CA ASP A 212 20.79 -2.42 -10.86
C ASP A 212 20.28 -2.25 -9.43
N ALA A 213 19.07 -2.73 -9.10
CA ALA A 213 18.44 -2.51 -7.80
C ALA A 213 19.29 -3.00 -6.62
N PHE A 214 19.82 -4.23 -6.67
CA PHE A 214 20.70 -4.75 -5.62
C PHE A 214 22.02 -3.99 -5.50
N THR A 215 22.54 -3.50 -6.63
CA THR A 215 23.76 -2.66 -6.65
C THR A 215 23.47 -1.30 -6.00
N ALA A 216 22.31 -0.70 -6.29
CA ALA A 216 21.87 0.54 -5.68
C ALA A 216 21.66 0.40 -4.16
N LEU A 217 21.01 -0.68 -3.71
CA LEU A 217 20.82 -0.99 -2.29
C LEU A 217 22.16 -1.21 -1.56
N SER A 218 23.08 -1.96 -2.16
CA SER A 218 24.42 -2.19 -1.60
C SER A 218 25.21 -0.88 -1.45
N ARG A 219 25.13 0.01 -2.46
CA ARG A 219 25.74 1.36 -2.40
C ARG A 219 25.10 2.20 -1.31
N LEU A 220 23.77 2.17 -1.19
CA LEU A 220 23.03 2.89 -0.15
C LEU A 220 23.45 2.43 1.26
N ARG A 221 23.54 1.11 1.47
CA ARG A 221 24.03 0.50 2.71
C ARG A 221 25.42 1.04 3.08
N ALA A 222 26.35 1.05 2.12
CA ALA A 222 27.71 1.54 2.34
C ALA A 222 27.74 3.04 2.70
N VAL A 223 26.93 3.86 2.02
CA VAL A 223 26.81 5.30 2.32
C VAL A 223 26.27 5.53 3.72
N LEU A 224 25.21 4.82 4.12
CA LEU A 224 24.61 4.94 5.45
C LEU A 224 25.52 4.43 6.56
N ALA A 225 26.22 3.32 6.36
CA ALA A 225 27.19 2.80 7.32
C ALA A 225 28.28 3.84 7.66
N LYS A 226 28.71 4.62 6.66
CA LYS A 226 29.75 5.63 6.80
C LYS A 226 29.24 6.97 7.31
N HIS A 227 28.07 7.43 6.87
CA HIS A 227 27.63 8.82 7.06
C HIS A 227 26.40 9.00 7.96
N ALA A 228 25.69 7.92 8.33
CA ALA A 228 24.56 8.04 9.23
C ALA A 228 25.01 8.45 10.65
N PRO A 229 24.23 9.31 11.36
CA PRO A 229 24.50 9.66 12.74
C PRO A 229 24.64 8.41 13.61
N ALA A 230 25.64 8.34 14.48
CA ALA A 230 25.91 7.15 15.29
C ALA A 230 24.67 6.68 16.08
N ALA A 231 23.92 7.64 16.65
CA ALA A 231 22.69 7.37 17.41
C ALA A 231 21.52 6.81 16.59
N ALA A 232 21.54 6.95 15.25
CA ALA A 232 20.47 6.49 14.36
C ALA A 232 20.95 5.41 13.36
N ARG A 233 22.26 5.12 13.32
CA ARG A 233 22.86 4.27 12.29
C ARG A 233 22.24 2.89 12.21
N LYS A 234 21.95 2.28 13.37
CA LYS A 234 21.28 0.98 13.43
C LYS A 234 19.93 1.04 12.70
N ASP A 235 19.08 2.00 13.05
CA ASP A 235 17.77 2.19 12.44
C ASP A 235 17.83 2.35 10.91
N TYR A 236 18.81 3.09 10.40
CA TYR A 236 19.03 3.25 8.96
C TYR A 236 19.49 1.96 8.28
N LEU A 237 20.38 1.19 8.93
CA LEU A 237 20.87 -0.08 8.38
C LEU A 237 19.80 -1.17 8.41
N ASP A 238 18.96 -1.18 9.45
CA ASP A 238 17.81 -2.08 9.56
C ASP A 238 16.78 -1.77 8.45
N ALA A 239 16.51 -0.48 8.18
CA ALA A 239 15.63 -0.06 7.09
C ALA A 239 16.16 -0.48 5.70
N VAL A 240 17.48 -0.39 5.46
CA VAL A 240 18.05 -0.91 4.20
C VAL A 240 17.99 -2.44 4.14
N ALA A 241 18.24 -3.12 5.25
CA ALA A 241 18.13 -4.58 5.28
C ALA A 241 16.70 -5.06 4.98
N ALA A 242 15.68 -4.33 5.46
CA ALA A 242 14.27 -4.57 5.14
C ALA A 242 13.98 -4.45 3.64
N LEU A 243 14.53 -3.41 2.99
CA LEU A 243 14.44 -3.26 1.54
C LEU A 243 15.20 -4.34 0.79
N GLU A 244 16.39 -4.72 1.23
CA GLU A 244 17.18 -5.80 0.62
C GLU A 244 16.42 -7.13 0.68
N ARG A 245 15.80 -7.45 1.83
CA ARG A 245 14.90 -8.61 1.98
C ARG A 245 13.70 -8.53 1.04
N THR A 246 13.01 -7.39 1.02
CA THR A 246 11.83 -7.21 0.14
C THR A 246 12.22 -7.36 -1.34
N ALA A 247 13.32 -6.75 -1.77
CA ALA A 247 13.83 -6.90 -3.14
C ALA A 247 14.21 -8.35 -3.47
N ALA A 248 14.80 -9.08 -2.51
CA ALA A 248 15.12 -10.49 -2.68
C ALA A 248 13.85 -11.36 -2.78
N LEU A 249 12.83 -11.10 -1.97
CA LEU A 249 11.53 -11.78 -2.05
C LEU A 249 10.85 -11.52 -3.38
N ILE A 250 10.85 -10.28 -3.86
CA ILE A 250 10.30 -9.91 -5.17
C ILE A 250 11.06 -10.63 -6.29
N ALA A 251 12.39 -10.63 -6.23
CA ALA A 251 13.22 -11.31 -7.22
C ALA A 251 12.99 -12.83 -7.26
N ALA A 252 12.86 -13.46 -6.08
CA ALA A 252 12.65 -14.89 -5.95
C ALA A 252 11.27 -15.33 -6.44
N ALA A 253 10.24 -14.51 -6.23
CA ALA A 253 8.88 -14.82 -6.66
C ALA A 253 8.64 -14.50 -8.16
N GLY A 254 9.45 -13.64 -8.80
CA GLY A 254 9.36 -13.35 -10.22
C GLY A 254 7.99 -12.80 -10.62
N MET A 255 7.30 -13.43 -11.57
CA MET A 255 5.94 -13.05 -11.98
C MET A 255 4.84 -13.45 -10.98
N HIS A 256 5.19 -14.16 -9.91
CA HIS A 256 4.27 -14.66 -8.88
C HIS A 256 4.37 -13.89 -7.56
N VAL A 257 4.89 -12.65 -7.60
CA VAL A 257 4.98 -11.78 -6.43
C VAL A 257 3.59 -11.37 -5.97
N ASP A 258 3.20 -11.83 -4.78
CA ASP A 258 1.95 -11.37 -4.18
C ASP A 258 2.04 -9.86 -3.84
N PRO A 259 1.00 -9.05 -4.16
CA PRO A 259 0.96 -7.61 -3.87
C PRO A 259 1.36 -7.25 -2.44
N GLY A 260 0.98 -8.08 -1.46
CA GLY A 260 1.30 -7.87 -0.04
C GLY A 260 2.80 -7.80 0.25
N THR A 261 3.61 -8.51 -0.56
CA THR A 261 5.07 -8.58 -0.43
C THR A 261 5.73 -7.21 -0.57
N VAL A 262 5.15 -6.34 -1.42
CA VAL A 262 5.68 -4.99 -1.69
C VAL A 262 5.59 -4.09 -0.45
N PHE A 263 4.72 -4.39 0.50
CA PHE A 263 4.50 -3.55 1.69
C PHE A 263 5.31 -3.98 2.91
N ILE A 264 6.00 -5.13 2.87
CA ILE A 264 6.75 -5.70 4.01
C ILE A 264 7.72 -4.68 4.62
N TRP A 265 8.55 -4.05 3.79
CA TRP A 265 9.53 -3.08 4.28
C TRP A 265 8.88 -1.85 4.95
N ALA A 266 7.67 -1.44 4.55
CA ALA A 266 6.97 -0.29 5.12
C ALA A 266 6.58 -0.52 6.58
N TYR A 267 6.39 -1.78 6.97
CA TYR A 267 6.18 -2.21 8.35
C TYR A 267 7.46 -2.18 9.20
N GLU A 268 8.64 -2.25 8.57
CA GLU A 268 9.93 -2.44 9.25
C GLU A 268 10.75 -1.14 9.41
N VAL A 269 10.45 -0.08 8.66
CA VAL A 269 11.17 1.20 8.79
C VAL A 269 10.89 1.84 10.16
N SER A 270 11.94 2.26 10.87
CA SER A 270 11.81 2.82 12.23
C SER A 270 11.16 4.22 12.27
N GLY A 271 10.50 4.53 13.40
CA GLY A 271 9.91 5.84 13.71
C GLY A 271 10.84 7.02 13.44
N ARG A 272 12.10 6.84 13.86
CA ARG A 272 13.17 7.82 13.74
C ARG A 272 13.55 8.11 12.29
N VAL A 273 13.69 7.07 11.47
CA VAL A 273 14.06 7.23 10.04
C VAL A 273 13.00 8.05 9.32
N LEU A 274 11.70 7.78 9.55
CA LEU A 274 10.63 8.56 8.93
C LEU A 274 10.56 10.00 9.43
N ALA A 275 10.82 10.25 10.71
CA ALA A 275 10.90 11.60 11.25
C ALA A 275 12.07 12.39 10.62
N ASP A 276 13.19 11.73 10.35
CA ASP A 276 14.33 12.34 9.65
C ASP A 276 14.02 12.64 8.18
N VAL A 277 13.25 11.77 7.49
CA VAL A 277 12.76 12.03 6.12
C VAL A 277 11.85 13.24 6.11
N ARG A 278 10.84 13.29 7.00
CA ARG A 278 9.89 14.39 7.13
C ARG A 278 10.56 15.71 7.46
N GLY A 279 11.57 15.68 8.33
CA GLY A 279 12.29 16.88 8.78
C GLY A 279 13.34 17.41 7.80
N GLY A 280 13.51 16.80 6.62
CA GLY A 280 14.45 17.29 5.60
C GLY A 280 15.91 17.36 6.04
N ARG A 281 16.31 16.62 7.10
CA ARG A 281 17.69 16.68 7.61
C ARG A 281 18.65 16.12 6.55
N ALA A 282 19.38 17.03 5.91
CA ALA A 282 20.07 16.89 4.62
C ALA A 282 20.99 15.66 4.43
N ARG A 283 21.38 14.94 5.49
CA ARG A 283 22.17 13.69 5.41
C ARG A 283 21.34 12.42 5.56
N GLY A 284 20.23 12.47 6.29
CA GLY A 284 19.27 11.37 6.44
C GLY A 284 18.21 11.36 5.33
N ALA A 285 17.75 12.53 4.89
CA ALA A 285 16.75 12.69 3.83
C ALA A 285 17.29 12.32 2.43
N ALA A 286 18.59 12.45 2.16
CA ALA A 286 19.19 11.99 0.91
C ALA A 286 19.29 10.47 0.84
N ALA A 287 19.60 9.82 1.97
CA ALA A 287 19.72 8.37 2.06
C ALA A 287 18.37 7.69 2.17
N ALA A 288 17.45 8.24 2.97
CA ALA A 288 16.06 7.80 3.00
C ALA A 288 15.33 8.14 1.70
N GLY A 289 15.63 9.29 1.09
CA GLY A 289 15.16 9.63 -0.25
C GLY A 289 15.74 8.73 -1.35
N ALA A 290 16.90 8.11 -1.15
CA ALA A 290 17.41 7.05 -2.02
C ALA A 290 16.70 5.70 -1.76
N LEU A 291 16.46 5.38 -0.49
CA LEU A 291 15.64 4.25 0.00
C LEU A 291 14.23 4.26 -0.64
N LEU A 292 13.68 5.46 -0.81
CA LEU A 292 12.35 5.75 -1.36
C LEU A 292 12.36 6.04 -2.88
N ARG A 293 13.50 6.39 -3.47
CA ARG A 293 13.64 6.59 -4.94
C ARG A 293 13.85 5.30 -5.70
N VAL A 294 14.42 4.25 -5.09
CA VAL A 294 14.59 2.96 -5.78
C VAL A 294 13.23 2.37 -6.17
N PRO A 295 12.19 2.43 -5.32
CA PRO A 295 10.84 2.05 -5.73
C PRO A 295 10.15 3.10 -6.65
N ALA A 296 10.32 4.41 -6.36
CA ALA A 296 9.64 5.48 -7.11
C ALA A 296 10.21 5.79 -8.51
N ARG A 297 11.52 5.56 -8.78
CA ARG A 297 12.13 5.74 -10.12
C ARG A 297 11.89 4.57 -11.05
N HIS A 298 11.51 3.42 -10.51
CA HIS A 298 11.52 2.15 -11.24
C HIS A 298 10.15 1.46 -11.28
N GLY A 299 9.08 2.23 -11.03
CA GLY A 299 7.72 1.79 -11.29
C GLY A 299 7.18 0.85 -10.21
N GLU A 300 7.14 1.29 -8.95
CA GLU A 300 6.23 0.70 -7.95
C GLU A 300 4.83 0.54 -8.52
N ALA A 301 4.35 1.51 -9.31
CA ALA A 301 3.10 1.35 -10.04
C ALA A 301 3.12 0.08 -10.89
N HIS A 302 4.13 -0.14 -11.75
CA HIS A 302 4.26 -1.30 -12.63
C HIS A 302 4.43 -2.65 -11.90
N LEU A 303 5.09 -2.66 -10.74
CA LEU A 303 5.27 -3.85 -9.91
C LEU A 303 4.04 -4.18 -9.06
N VAL A 304 3.40 -3.16 -8.51
CA VAL A 304 2.06 -3.26 -7.91
C VAL A 304 1.07 -3.65 -9.00
N PHE A 305 1.19 -3.17 -10.25
CA PHE A 305 0.33 -3.56 -11.38
C PHE A 305 0.55 -5.01 -11.86
N GLN A 306 1.80 -5.49 -11.92
CA GLN A 306 2.08 -6.88 -12.28
C GLN A 306 1.74 -7.84 -11.14
N GLY A 307 2.06 -7.48 -9.90
CA GLY A 307 1.68 -8.23 -8.70
C GLY A 307 0.17 -8.26 -8.50
N LEU A 308 -0.52 -7.14 -8.77
CA LEU A 308 -1.97 -7.08 -8.76
C LEU A 308 -2.59 -7.74 -10.02
N GLY A 309 -1.84 -8.43 -10.89
CA GLY A 309 -2.42 -9.07 -12.08
C GLY A 309 -3.05 -8.12 -13.12
N LEU A 310 -2.96 -6.80 -12.94
CA LEU A 310 -3.49 -5.78 -13.86
C LEU A 310 -2.71 -5.73 -15.18
N GLY A 311 -1.51 -6.32 -15.23
CA GLY A 311 -0.75 -6.57 -16.46
C GLY A 311 -1.28 -7.70 -17.34
N ARG A 312 -2.33 -8.43 -16.95
CA ARG A 312 -2.96 -9.48 -17.78
C ARG A 312 -4.17 -9.00 -18.60
N CYS A 313 -4.57 -7.73 -18.45
CA CYS A 313 -5.75 -7.17 -19.11
C CYS A 313 -5.45 -6.31 -20.35
N CYS A 314 -4.21 -6.36 -20.87
CA CYS A 314 -3.82 -5.80 -22.17
C CYS A 314 -3.21 -6.89 -23.05
#